data_AF-A0A9W7FBV8-F1
#
_entry.id   AF-A0A9W7FBV8-F1
#
_cell.length_a   1.000
_cell.length_b   1.000
_cell.length_c   1.000
_cell.angle_alpha   90.00
_cell.angle_beta   90.00
_cell.angle_gamma   90.00
#
_symmetry.space_group_name_H-M   'P 1'
#
loop_
_entity.id
_entity.type
_entity.pdbx_description
1 polymer ?
#
loop_
_entity_poly.entity_id
_entity_poly.type
_entity_poly.pdbx_seq_one_letter_code
_entity_poly.pdbx_strand_id
1 'polypeptide(L)'
;MRGPTRWRSGYIHVDDLSPLSSSQGTFSANIYLSNPPPTSSFSADKLPGSLDIWPLRYTRPQFYANAPFLSSLTTLSSSSQSLLRKKLGAPITIAPQPGDLVLLCVQRPHAVSGFKEGYRVSIQSFLEHESNGKLTLQA
;
A
#
# COMPACT_ATOMS: atom_id res chain seq x y z
N MET A 1 -8.37 1.73 -12.25
CA MET A 1 -8.19 0.26 -12.41
C MET A 1 -9.54 -0.43 -12.55
N ARG A 2 -9.68 -1.41 -13.45
CA ARG A 2 -10.88 -2.27 -13.63
C ARG A 2 -10.62 -3.64 -12.99
N GLY A 3 -11.62 -4.22 -12.33
CA GLY A 3 -11.51 -5.51 -11.64
C GLY A 3 -11.76 -6.74 -12.53
N PRO A 4 -11.40 -7.96 -12.07
CA PRO A 4 -10.65 -8.25 -10.85
C PRO A 4 -9.12 -8.19 -11.06
N THR A 5 -8.40 -7.71 -10.05
CA THR A 5 -6.95 -7.92 -9.96
C THR A 5 -6.67 -9.39 -9.66
N ARG A 6 -5.50 -9.92 -10.05
CA ARG A 6 -5.08 -11.34 -9.81
C ARG A 6 -5.24 -11.78 -8.35
N TRP A 7 -5.27 -10.84 -7.41
CA TRP A 7 -5.31 -11.08 -5.97
C TRP A 7 -6.58 -10.50 -5.34
N ARG A 8 -7.51 -11.37 -4.91
CA ARG A 8 -8.76 -10.93 -4.24
C ARG A 8 -8.49 -10.03 -3.03
N SER A 9 -7.48 -10.37 -2.23
CA SER A 9 -7.08 -9.61 -1.04
C SER A 9 -6.00 -8.55 -1.34
N GLY A 10 -5.81 -8.18 -2.61
CA GLY A 10 -4.80 -7.23 -3.05
C GLY A 10 -3.40 -7.81 -3.20
N TYR A 11 -2.53 -7.08 -3.87
CA TYR A 11 -1.10 -7.41 -4.00
C TYR A 11 -0.32 -6.61 -2.96
N ILE A 12 0.32 -7.31 -2.01
CA ILE A 12 1.12 -6.66 -0.96
C ILE A 12 2.48 -6.28 -1.54
N HIS A 13 2.80 -4.99 -1.48
CA HIS A 13 4.05 -4.44 -2.01
C HIS A 13 4.46 -3.16 -1.27
N VAL A 14 5.63 -2.63 -1.64
CA VAL A 14 6.11 -1.28 -1.33
C VAL A 14 6.51 -0.60 -2.63
N ASP A 15 6.46 0.73 -2.70
CA ASP A 15 7.02 1.46 -3.85
C ASP A 15 8.50 1.78 -3.65
N ASP A 16 8.97 1.86 -2.40
CA ASP A 16 10.38 2.04 -2.04
C ASP A 16 10.80 1.00 -1.00
N LEU A 17 11.84 0.22 -1.32
CA LEU A 17 12.43 -0.75 -0.40
C LEU A 17 13.69 -0.17 0.26
N SER A 18 13.51 0.85 1.09
CA SER A 18 14.56 1.48 1.88
C SER A 18 14.22 1.48 3.38
N PRO A 19 15.23 1.55 4.28
CA PRO A 19 14.97 1.71 5.71
C PRO A 19 14.22 3.01 5.99
N LEU A 20 13.21 2.95 6.89
CA LEU A 20 12.51 4.13 7.35
C LEU A 20 13.45 5.13 8.01
N SER A 21 13.20 6.42 7.78
CA SER A 21 13.85 7.53 8.48
C SER A 21 12.80 8.42 9.14
N SER A 22 13.15 9.03 10.28
CA SER A 22 12.32 10.02 10.96
C SER A 22 12.46 11.43 10.38
N SER A 23 13.50 11.69 9.58
CA SER A 23 13.82 13.01 9.04
C SER A 23 13.63 13.13 7.54
N GLN A 24 13.46 12.02 6.81
CA GLN A 24 13.31 12.02 5.37
C GLN A 24 12.47 10.84 4.90
N GLY A 25 11.91 10.92 3.70
CA GLY A 25 11.19 9.81 3.10
C GLY A 25 10.37 10.19 1.88
N THR A 26 9.86 9.17 1.23
CA THR A 26 8.99 9.28 0.05
C THR A 26 7.56 8.91 0.43
N PHE A 27 6.62 9.73 -0.01
CA PHE A 27 5.20 9.56 0.27
C PHE A 27 4.43 9.58 -1.05
N SER A 28 3.48 8.67 -1.24
CA SER A 28 2.52 8.80 -2.34
C SER A 28 1.37 9.68 -1.88
N ALA A 29 1.03 10.66 -2.72
CA ALA A 29 -0.11 11.55 -2.55
C ALA A 29 -1.20 11.13 -3.55
N ASN A 30 -2.29 10.59 -3.02
CA ASN A 30 -3.34 9.97 -3.83
C ASN A 30 -4.66 10.70 -3.61
N ILE A 31 -5.16 11.37 -4.64
CA ILE A 31 -6.50 11.97 -4.64
C ILE A 31 -7.46 10.99 -5.28
N TYR A 32 -8.50 10.60 -4.55
CA TYR A 32 -9.47 9.60 -5.01
C TYR A 32 -10.60 10.27 -5.77
N LEU A 33 -10.89 9.80 -6.98
CA LEU A 33 -11.94 10.34 -7.85
C LEU A 33 -13.18 9.45 -7.89
N SER A 34 -12.99 8.13 -7.77
CA SER A 34 -14.10 7.18 -7.73
C SER A 34 -13.69 5.89 -7.03
N ASN A 35 -14.67 5.20 -6.46
CA ASN A 35 -14.51 3.88 -5.87
C ASN A 35 -15.45 2.86 -6.50
N PRO A 36 -15.09 1.57 -6.44
CA PRO A 36 -16.01 0.50 -6.83
C PRO A 36 -17.23 0.50 -5.90
N PRO A 37 -18.42 0.10 -6.40
CA PRO A 37 -19.60 -0.01 -5.59
C PRO A 37 -19.42 -1.09 -4.50
N PRO A 38 -20.15 -1.01 -3.38
CA PRO A 38 -20.27 -2.13 -2.46
C PRO A 38 -20.81 -3.35 -3.21
N THR A 39 -20.15 -4.49 -3.10
CA THR A 39 -20.64 -5.74 -3.70
C THR A 39 -20.92 -6.76 -2.62
N SER A 40 -22.03 -7.49 -2.74
CA SER A 40 -22.46 -8.56 -1.82
C SER A 40 -21.54 -9.79 -1.78
N SER A 41 -20.50 -9.84 -2.64
CA SER A 41 -19.66 -11.03 -2.86
C SER A 41 -18.29 -10.98 -2.17
N PHE A 42 -18.01 -9.96 -1.37
CA PHE A 42 -16.86 -9.92 -0.47
C PHE A 42 -17.34 -10.10 0.98
N SER A 43 -16.50 -10.69 1.83
CA SER A 43 -16.81 -10.86 3.25
C SER A 43 -17.19 -9.50 3.84
N ALA A 44 -18.20 -9.48 4.72
CA ALA A 44 -18.72 -8.27 5.37
C ALA A 44 -17.62 -7.37 5.97
N ASP A 45 -16.47 -7.96 6.29
CA ASP A 45 -15.36 -7.32 6.98
C ASP A 45 -14.44 -6.48 6.07
N LYS A 46 -14.59 -6.49 4.73
CA LYS A 46 -13.69 -5.74 3.85
C LYS A 46 -14.38 -5.09 2.65
N LEU A 47 -14.39 -3.76 2.64
CA LEU A 47 -14.93 -2.96 1.55
C LEU A 47 -14.09 -3.11 0.27
N PRO A 48 -14.72 -3.29 -0.91
CA PRO A 48 -14.02 -3.35 -2.19
C PRO A 48 -13.20 -2.07 -2.45
N GLY A 49 -11.98 -2.20 -2.95
CA GLY A 49 -11.10 -1.06 -3.23
C GLY A 49 -10.46 -0.37 -2.02
N SER A 50 -10.75 -0.84 -0.80
CA SER A 50 -10.04 -0.42 0.43
C SER A 50 -8.54 -0.62 0.34
N LEU A 51 -7.79 0.22 1.06
CA LEU A 51 -6.33 0.19 1.16
C LEU A 51 -5.93 -0.41 2.51
N ASP A 52 -5.25 -1.55 2.46
CA ASP A 52 -4.56 -2.14 3.61
C ASP A 52 -3.14 -1.59 3.70
N ILE A 53 -2.72 -1.23 4.91
CA ILE A 53 -1.39 -0.72 5.23
C ILE A 53 -0.87 -1.52 6.42
N TRP A 54 0.25 -2.21 6.25
CA TRP A 54 0.93 -2.85 7.38
C TRP A 54 1.90 -1.86 8.00
N PRO A 55 1.75 -1.51 9.30
CA PRO A 55 2.57 -0.51 9.97
C PRO A 55 3.95 -1.08 10.36
N LEU A 56 4.59 -1.81 9.45
CA LEU A 56 5.91 -2.38 9.66
C LEU A 56 6.91 -1.27 9.99
N ARG A 57 7.68 -1.47 11.07
CA ARG A 57 8.70 -0.54 11.55
C ARG A 57 9.91 -1.35 11.94
N TYR A 58 10.92 -1.35 11.07
CA TYR A 58 12.22 -1.92 11.37
C TYR A 58 13.23 -0.82 11.59
N THR A 59 14.04 -0.97 12.65
CA THR A 59 15.29 -0.22 12.76
C THR A 59 16.21 -0.63 11.61
N ARG A 60 17.22 0.20 11.31
CA ARG A 60 18.15 -0.09 10.21
C ARG A 60 18.84 -1.48 10.34
N PRO A 61 19.32 -1.92 11.53
CA PRO A 61 19.83 -3.28 11.67
C PRO A 61 18.77 -4.37 11.44
N GLN A 62 17.55 -4.17 11.94
CA GLN A 62 16.45 -5.12 11.73
C GLN A 62 16.08 -5.23 10.25
N PHE A 63 16.13 -4.12 9.50
CA PHE A 63 15.88 -4.12 8.06
C PHE A 63 16.83 -5.07 7.34
N TYR A 64 18.15 -4.94 7.58
CA TYR A 64 19.13 -5.81 6.94
C TYR A 64 19.04 -7.26 7.41
N ALA A 65 18.79 -7.50 8.70
CA ALA A 65 18.59 -8.85 9.23
C ALA A 65 17.36 -9.55 8.61
N ASN A 66 16.37 -8.78 8.15
CA ASN A 66 15.15 -9.29 7.51
C ASN A 66 15.14 -9.13 5.98
N ALA A 67 16.27 -8.76 5.36
CA ALA A 67 16.35 -8.50 3.92
C ALA A 67 15.76 -9.64 3.04
N PRO A 68 15.98 -10.94 3.33
CA PRO A 68 15.37 -12.03 2.54
C PRO A 68 13.84 -12.08 2.63
N PHE A 69 13.25 -11.68 3.76
CA PHE A 69 11.81 -11.56 3.90
C PHE A 69 11.30 -10.31 3.18
N LEU A 70 11.96 -9.17 3.38
CA LEU A 70 11.58 -7.89 2.81
C LEU A 70 11.65 -7.89 1.28
N SER A 71 12.58 -8.62 0.66
CA SER A 71 12.65 -8.74 -0.80
C SER A 71 11.37 -9.32 -1.40
N SER A 72 10.59 -10.11 -0.64
CA SER A 72 9.30 -10.65 -1.09
C SER A 72 8.28 -9.56 -1.44
N LEU A 73 8.41 -8.34 -0.87
CA LEU A 73 7.57 -7.18 -1.15
C LEU A 73 7.75 -6.63 -2.58
N THR A 74 8.81 -7.03 -3.28
CA THR A 74 9.14 -6.56 -4.64
C THR A 74 8.75 -7.56 -5.73
N THR A 75 8.18 -8.72 -5.36
CA THR A 75 7.92 -9.82 -6.30
C THR A 75 6.44 -10.17 -6.42
N LEU A 76 6.00 -10.44 -7.65
CA LEU A 76 4.61 -10.83 -7.96
C LEU A 76 4.31 -12.32 -7.70
N SER A 77 5.20 -13.05 -7.02
CA SER A 77 5.10 -14.50 -6.88
C SER A 77 4.03 -14.91 -5.86
N SER A 78 3.31 -16.01 -6.13
CA SER A 78 2.30 -16.53 -5.20
C SER A 78 2.88 -17.02 -3.88
N SER A 79 4.07 -17.61 -3.91
CA SER A 79 4.78 -18.05 -2.70
C SER A 79 5.15 -16.87 -1.81
N SER A 80 5.67 -15.77 -2.39
CA SER A 80 5.97 -14.54 -1.66
C SER A 80 4.72 -13.90 -1.08
N GLN A 81 3.62 -13.82 -1.83
CA GLN A 81 2.35 -13.28 -1.30
C GLN A 81 1.79 -14.12 -0.13
N SER A 82 1.88 -15.45 -0.20
CA SER A 82 1.51 -16.34 0.91
C SER A 82 2.40 -16.12 2.14
N LEU A 83 3.72 -15.98 1.94
CA LEU A 83 4.67 -15.68 3.02
C LEU A 83 4.36 -14.34 3.70
N LEU A 84 4.13 -13.29 2.92
CA LEU A 84 3.82 -11.95 3.41
C LEU A 84 2.55 -11.95 4.25
N ARG A 85 1.48 -12.59 3.77
CA ARG A 85 0.21 -12.72 4.51
C ARG A 85 0.35 -13.48 5.82
N LYS A 86 1.22 -14.49 5.85
CA LYS A 86 1.51 -15.25 7.08
C LYS A 86 2.30 -14.43 8.10
N LYS A 87 3.22 -13.56 7.65
CA LYS A 87 4.18 -12.88 8.53
C LYS A 87 3.81 -11.45 8.93
N LEU A 88 3.11 -10.69 8.10
CA LEU A 88 2.85 -9.26 8.35
C LEU A 88 1.75 -9.01 9.39
N GLY A 89 0.91 -10.00 9.70
CA GLY A 89 -0.20 -9.84 10.64
C GLY A 89 -1.37 -9.01 10.07
N ALA A 90 -2.17 -8.43 10.95
CA ALA A 90 -3.34 -7.64 10.58
C ALA A 90 -2.93 -6.25 10.07
N PRO A 91 -3.50 -5.78 8.93
CA PRO A 91 -3.26 -4.42 8.44
C PRO A 91 -4.12 -3.39 9.18
N ILE A 92 -3.74 -2.12 9.01
CA ILE A 92 -4.65 -0.99 9.17
C ILE A 92 -5.36 -0.82 7.82
N THR A 93 -6.68 -0.93 7.81
CA THR A 93 -7.48 -0.76 6.59
C THR A 93 -8.15 0.59 6.59
N ILE A 94 -8.01 1.32 5.49
CA ILE A 94 -8.78 2.54 5.23
C ILE A 94 -9.64 2.34 3.97
N ALA A 95 -10.79 3.02 3.93
CA ALA A 95 -11.70 3.02 2.80
C ALA A 95 -11.82 4.46 2.27
N PRO A 96 -10.87 4.91 1.43
CA PRO A 96 -10.87 6.27 0.89
C PRO A 96 -12.18 6.54 0.16
N GLN A 97 -12.70 7.75 0.24
CA GLN A 97 -13.88 8.22 -0.48
C GLN A 97 -13.48 9.16 -1.64
N PRO A 98 -14.35 9.36 -2.65
CA PRO A 98 -14.11 10.39 -3.65
C PRO A 98 -13.91 11.76 -3.00
N GLY A 99 -12.85 12.46 -3.37
CA GLY A 99 -12.42 13.73 -2.77
C GLY A 99 -11.33 13.58 -1.70
N ASP A 100 -11.11 12.38 -1.16
CA ASP A 100 -10.06 12.17 -0.14
C ASP A 100 -8.66 12.30 -0.76
N LEU A 101 -7.78 12.98 -0.03
CA LEU A 101 -6.33 12.92 -0.22
C LEU A 101 -5.73 11.95 0.81
N VAL A 102 -5.09 10.89 0.33
CA VAL A 102 -4.33 9.96 1.18
C VAL A 102 -2.84 10.16 0.93
N LEU A 103 -2.12 10.52 1.98
CA LEU A 103 -0.65 10.51 2.02
C LEU A 103 -0.16 9.20 2.64
N LEU A 104 0.62 8.42 1.89
CA LEU A 104 1.14 7.12 2.34
C LEU A 104 2.66 7.10 2.27
N CYS A 105 3.32 6.80 3.39
CA CYS A 105 4.76 6.48 3.42
C CYS A 105 4.99 5.18 2.63
N VAL A 106 5.67 5.28 1.48
CA VAL A 106 5.66 4.21 0.46
C VAL A 106 6.58 3.04 0.78
N GLN A 107 7.41 3.19 1.82
CA GLN A 107 8.18 2.11 2.43
C GLN A 107 7.32 1.17 3.30
N ARG A 108 6.05 1.52 3.57
CA ARG A 108 5.13 0.67 4.31
C ARG A 108 4.47 -0.32 3.36
N PRO A 109 4.48 -1.64 3.67
CA PRO A 109 3.75 -2.60 2.86
C PRO A 109 2.28 -2.22 2.78
N HIS A 110 1.71 -2.28 1.59
CA HIS A 110 0.32 -1.94 1.37
C HIS A 110 -0.30 -2.73 0.22
N ALA A 111 -1.63 -2.80 0.20
CA ALA A 111 -2.38 -3.52 -0.81
C ALA A 111 -3.78 -2.93 -0.98
N VAL A 112 -4.19 -2.73 -2.24
CA VAL A 112 -5.58 -2.40 -2.56
C VAL A 112 -6.39 -3.69 -2.70
N SER A 113 -7.50 -3.79 -1.97
CA SER A 113 -8.39 -4.95 -2.09
C SER A 113 -9.00 -5.06 -3.49
N GLY A 114 -9.15 -6.30 -3.95
CA GLY A 114 -9.78 -6.58 -5.23
C GLY A 114 -11.27 -6.26 -5.21
N PHE A 115 -11.82 -6.00 -6.39
CA PHE A 115 -13.25 -5.77 -6.63
C PHE A 115 -13.62 -6.39 -7.98
N LYS A 116 -14.90 -6.77 -8.16
CA LYS A 116 -15.37 -7.38 -9.42
C LYS A 116 -15.95 -6.36 -10.38
N GLU A 117 -16.59 -5.32 -9.85
CA GLU A 117 -17.39 -4.36 -10.60
C GLU A 117 -16.94 -2.93 -10.32
N GLY A 118 -17.29 -2.02 -11.23
CA GLY A 118 -16.96 -0.61 -11.13
C GLY A 118 -15.47 -0.31 -11.33
N TYR A 119 -15.09 0.91 -10.91
CA TYR A 119 -13.74 1.44 -11.10
C TYR A 119 -13.25 2.12 -9.83
N ARG A 120 -12.00 1.83 -9.48
CA ARG A 120 -11.22 2.64 -8.54
C ARG A 120 -10.33 3.57 -9.34
N VAL A 121 -10.52 4.88 -9.18
CA VAL A 121 -9.75 5.90 -9.90
C VAL A 121 -9.14 6.85 -8.89
N SER A 122 -7.83 7.05 -9.00
CA SER A 122 -7.08 8.01 -8.22
C SER A 122 -6.05 8.71 -9.11
N ILE A 123 -5.74 9.97 -8.78
CA ILE A 123 -4.57 10.68 -9.30
C ILE A 123 -3.47 10.51 -8.25
N GLN A 124 -2.31 10.05 -8.69
CA GLN A 124 -1.16 9.81 -7.82
C GLN A 124 0.02 10.69 -8.24
N SER A 125 0.69 11.25 -7.25
CA SER A 125 2.03 11.84 -7.36
C SER A 125 2.85 11.40 -6.15
N PHE A 126 4.15 11.67 -6.15
CA PHE A 126 5.02 11.39 -5.02
C PHE A 126 5.56 12.69 -4.42
N LEU A 127 5.72 12.68 -3.10
CA LEU A 127 6.32 13.74 -2.31
C LEU A 127 7.61 13.22 -1.69
N GLU A 128 8.70 13.96 -1.85
CA GLU A 128 9.94 13.71 -1.14
C GLU A 128 10.11 14.74 -0.03
N HIS A 129 10.28 14.24 1.20
CA HIS A 129 10.66 15.05 2.34
C HIS A 129 12.16 14.85 2.62
N GLU A 130 12.92 15.93 2.59
CA GLU A 130 14.36 15.94 2.88
C GLU A 130 14.62 16.37 4.35
N SER A 131 15.81 16.04 4.87
CA SER A 131 16.19 16.34 6.26
C SER A 131 16.27 17.83 6.61
N ASN A 132 16.39 18.69 5.61
CA ASN A 132 16.35 20.14 5.73
C ASN A 132 14.92 20.72 5.80
N GLY A 133 13.88 19.87 5.80
CA GLY A 133 12.46 20.25 5.82
C GLY A 133 11.88 20.59 4.45
N LYS A 134 12.66 20.47 3.37
CA LYS A 134 12.17 20.69 2.01
C LYS A 134 11.21 19.57 1.60
N LEU A 135 10.10 19.96 0.99
CA LEU A 135 9.11 19.06 0.40
C LEU A 135 9.08 19.27 -1.11
N THR A 136 9.36 18.23 -1.88
CA THR A 136 9.37 18.28 -3.35
C THR A 136 8.26 17.39 -3.91
N LEU A 137 7.42 17.95 -4.78
CA LEU A 137 6.47 17.17 -5.58
C LEU A 137 7.19 16.59 -6.80
N GLN A 138 7.13 15.28 -6.95
CA GLN A 138 7.61 14.59 -8.14
C GLN A 138 6.48 14.47 -9.15
N ALA A 139 6.65 15.12 -10.30
CA ALA A 139 5.74 15.10 -11.43
C ALA A 139 6.00 13.88 -12.33
#